data_AF-A0A329SDH1-F1
#
_entry.id   AF-A0A329SDH1-F1
#
_cell.length_a   1.000
_cell.length_b   1.000
_cell.length_c   1.000
_cell.angle_alpha   90.00
_cell.angle_beta   90.00
_cell.angle_gamma   90.00
#
_symmetry.space_group_name_H-M   'P 1'
#
loop_
_entity.id
_entity.type
_entity.pdbx_description
1 polymer ?
#
loop_
_entity_poly.entity_id
_entity_poly.type
_entity_poly.pdbx_seq_one_letter_code
_entity_poly.pdbx_strand_id
1 'polypeptide(L)'
;MESGRRSTGVSATNLHVLDRPLSRGKSEVSLSGFSFLFSEMVQYFQGRVQNISDLENRLDGAGFGVGVRVVELLCHREKSGRRETRLLNMLQFIVSTCWKALFGKAADALERSTENEDEYMIHELEPLTNKFVSVPPDLGQLDCAAYIAGIVRGILCSSGFLAEVTAHTVEVPGGQRDKTVFLVKFDESVIRRERVLT
;
A
#
# COMPACT_ATOMS: atom_id res chain seq x y z
N MET A 1 -45.46 -25.01 33.86
CA MET A 1 -46.20 -24.30 32.82
C MET A 1 -45.27 -23.28 32.19
N GLU A 2 -45.02 -23.51 30.91
CA GLU A 2 -43.95 -23.00 30.07
C GLU A 2 -44.25 -21.56 29.64
N SER A 3 -43.39 -20.61 30.00
CA SER A 3 -43.48 -19.23 29.51
C SER A 3 -42.58 -19.10 28.28
N GLY A 4 -43.22 -18.97 27.12
CA GLY A 4 -42.62 -19.05 25.80
C GLY A 4 -41.59 -17.95 25.52
N ARG A 5 -40.45 -18.37 24.96
CA ARG A 5 -39.49 -17.53 24.25
C ARG A 5 -40.19 -16.84 23.07
N ARG A 6 -40.33 -15.51 23.11
CA ARG A 6 -40.57 -14.73 21.88
C ARG A 6 -39.23 -14.59 21.14
N SER A 7 -39.05 -15.37 20.09
CA SER A 7 -38.04 -15.11 19.07
C SER A 7 -38.47 -13.90 18.24
N THR A 8 -37.88 -12.74 18.48
CA THR A 8 -37.95 -11.65 17.50
C THR A 8 -37.02 -12.00 16.35
N GLY A 9 -37.57 -12.65 15.33
CA GLY A 9 -36.90 -12.80 14.05
C GLY A 9 -36.70 -11.42 13.43
N VAL A 10 -35.44 -11.02 13.25
CA VAL A 10 -35.08 -9.84 12.47
C VAL A 10 -35.48 -10.15 11.03
N SER A 11 -36.53 -9.49 10.53
CA SER A 11 -36.89 -9.54 9.12
C SER A 11 -35.73 -8.94 8.32
N ALA A 12 -35.10 -9.76 7.48
CA ALA A 12 -34.13 -9.29 6.50
C ALA A 12 -34.87 -8.40 5.49
N THR A 13 -34.83 -7.10 5.70
CA THR A 13 -35.27 -6.12 4.70
C THR A 13 -34.41 -6.34 3.45
N ASN A 14 -35.06 -6.73 2.34
CA ASN A 14 -34.48 -6.70 1.01
C ASN A 14 -34.20 -5.24 0.63
N LEU A 15 -33.13 -4.67 1.18
CA LEU A 15 -32.61 -3.38 0.78
C LEU A 15 -32.15 -3.51 -0.68
N HIS A 16 -32.47 -2.50 -1.49
CA HIS A 16 -31.92 -2.37 -2.83
C HIS A 16 -30.39 -2.45 -2.74
N VAL A 17 -29.71 -3.03 -3.74
CA VAL A 17 -28.25 -3.29 -3.65
C VAL A 17 -27.43 -2.03 -3.35
N LEU A 18 -27.95 -0.86 -3.73
CA LEU A 18 -27.35 0.46 -3.45
C LEU A 18 -27.59 0.95 -2.01
N ASP A 19 -28.68 0.51 -1.38
CA ASP A 19 -29.02 0.83 0.01
C ASP A 19 -28.38 -0.16 0.99
N ARG A 20 -27.78 -1.23 0.48
CA ARG A 20 -27.03 -2.16 1.30
C ARG A 20 -25.73 -1.47 1.71
N PRO A 21 -25.48 -1.28 3.01
CA PRO A 21 -24.20 -0.74 3.44
C PRO A 21 -23.09 -1.65 2.93
N LEU A 22 -22.04 -1.05 2.35
CA LEU A 22 -20.87 -1.79 1.89
C LEU A 22 -20.39 -2.70 3.03
N SER A 23 -20.13 -3.96 2.72
CA SER A 23 -19.64 -4.92 3.70
C SER A 23 -18.46 -4.30 4.46
N ARG A 24 -18.59 -4.19 5.78
CA ARG A 24 -17.50 -3.82 6.68
C ARG A 24 -16.52 -4.99 6.89
N GLY A 25 -16.83 -6.16 6.34
CA GLY A 25 -16.10 -7.39 6.56
C GLY A 25 -14.69 -7.35 5.97
N LYS A 26 -13.71 -7.66 6.82
CA LYS A 26 -12.39 -8.10 6.41
C LYS A 26 -12.51 -9.59 6.08
N SER A 27 -12.84 -9.92 4.83
CA SER A 27 -12.65 -11.29 4.37
C SER A 27 -11.16 -11.49 4.17
N GLU A 28 -10.55 -12.28 5.05
CA GLU A 28 -9.15 -12.64 4.91
C GLU A 28 -9.02 -13.74 3.86
N VAL A 29 -8.05 -13.57 2.96
CA VAL A 29 -7.67 -14.56 1.96
C VAL A 29 -6.37 -15.19 2.43
N SER A 30 -6.15 -16.48 2.13
CA SER A 30 -4.88 -17.12 2.43
C SER A 30 -3.72 -16.34 1.79
N LEU A 31 -2.66 -16.11 2.58
CA LEU A 31 -1.45 -15.44 2.12
C LEU A 31 -0.86 -16.15 0.89
N SER A 32 -0.91 -17.48 0.85
CA SER A 32 -0.46 -18.28 -0.30
C SER A 32 -1.22 -17.92 -1.58
N GLY A 33 -2.49 -17.56 -1.49
CA GLY A 33 -3.29 -17.15 -2.66
C GLY A 33 -2.76 -15.86 -3.29
N PHE A 34 -2.40 -14.88 -2.45
CA PHE A 34 -1.71 -13.68 -2.91
C PHE A 34 -0.32 -14.00 -3.46
N SER A 35 0.47 -14.83 -2.77
CA SER A 35 1.82 -15.20 -3.19
C SER A 35 1.87 -15.82 -4.59
N PHE A 36 0.98 -16.78 -4.88
CA PHE A 36 0.93 -17.43 -6.19
C PHE A 36 0.48 -16.46 -7.30
N LEU A 37 -0.55 -15.65 -7.02
CA LEU A 37 -1.01 -14.63 -7.98
C LEU A 37 0.08 -13.60 -8.28
N PHE A 38 0.77 -13.13 -7.24
CA PHE A 38 1.84 -12.14 -7.38
C PHE A 38 3.04 -12.72 -8.12
N SER A 39 3.45 -13.96 -7.82
CA SER A 39 4.53 -14.64 -8.54
C SER A 39 4.22 -14.77 -10.03
N GLU A 40 2.99 -15.16 -10.39
CA GLU A 40 2.59 -15.27 -11.79
C GLU A 40 2.50 -13.90 -12.47
N MET A 41 2.08 -12.86 -11.76
CA MET A 41 2.08 -11.49 -12.28
C MET A 41 3.50 -11.00 -12.61
N VAL A 42 4.48 -11.27 -11.74
CA VAL A 42 5.89 -10.94 -11.99
C VAL A 42 6.41 -11.69 -13.23
N GLN A 43 6.16 -13.00 -13.31
CA GLN A 43 6.55 -13.81 -14.48
C GLN A 43 5.88 -13.33 -15.78
N TYR A 44 4.60 -12.97 -15.70
CA TYR A 44 3.83 -12.43 -16.83
C TYR A 44 4.45 -11.14 -17.37
N PHE A 45 4.84 -10.21 -16.50
CA PHE A 45 5.48 -8.96 -16.94
C PHE A 45 6.90 -9.21 -17.43
N GLN A 46 7.66 -10.06 -16.76
CA GLN A 46 9.02 -10.42 -17.15
C GLN A 46 9.09 -10.95 -18.59
N GLY A 47 8.17 -11.84 -18.98
CA GLY A 47 8.11 -12.37 -20.36
C GLY A 47 7.77 -11.34 -21.45
N ARG A 48 7.48 -10.07 -21.08
CA ARG A 48 7.04 -9.00 -21.98
C ARG A 48 7.91 -7.75 -21.95
N VAL A 49 8.98 -7.74 -21.16
CA VAL A 49 9.88 -6.60 -20.99
C VAL A 49 11.31 -7.00 -21.35
N GLN A 50 12.13 -6.01 -21.72
CA GLN A 50 13.50 -6.22 -22.19
C GLN A 50 14.55 -5.92 -21.13
N ASN A 51 14.22 -5.14 -20.10
CA ASN A 51 15.12 -4.74 -19.02
C ASN A 51 14.39 -4.71 -17.66
N ILE A 52 15.16 -4.65 -16.58
CA ILE A 52 14.66 -4.67 -15.20
C ILE A 52 13.85 -3.40 -14.88
N SER A 53 14.28 -2.23 -15.35
CA SER A 53 13.57 -0.98 -15.11
C SER A 53 12.16 -0.98 -15.72
N ASP A 54 11.98 -1.58 -16.89
CA ASP A 54 10.66 -1.77 -17.51
C ASP A 54 9.79 -2.71 -16.69
N LEU A 55 10.37 -3.75 -16.08
CA LEU A 55 9.66 -4.65 -15.17
C LEU A 55 9.20 -3.90 -13.92
N GLU A 56 10.08 -3.12 -13.30
CA GLU A 56 9.78 -2.27 -12.14
C GLU A 56 8.67 -1.28 -12.47
N ASN A 57 8.73 -0.60 -13.62
CA ASN A 57 7.69 0.33 -14.09
C ASN A 57 6.33 -0.36 -14.29
N ARG A 58 6.32 -1.61 -14.80
CA ARG A 58 5.07 -2.40 -14.95
C ARG A 58 4.49 -2.79 -13.59
N LEU A 59 5.35 -3.21 -12.66
CA LEU A 59 4.96 -3.56 -11.30
C LEU A 59 4.44 -2.33 -10.53
N ASP A 60 5.14 -1.21 -10.61
CA ASP A 60 4.72 0.07 -10.05
C ASP A 60 3.36 0.51 -10.63
N GLY A 61 3.18 0.42 -11.95
CA GLY A 61 1.88 0.73 -12.59
C GLY A 61 0.73 -0.17 -12.11
N ALA A 62 0.99 -1.46 -11.90
CA ALA A 62 0.00 -2.38 -11.33
C ALA A 62 -0.33 -2.01 -9.86
N GLY A 63 0.69 -1.69 -9.08
CA GLY A 63 0.54 -1.22 -7.70
C GLY A 63 -0.22 0.09 -7.59
N PHE A 64 0.01 1.03 -8.50
CA PHE A 64 -0.65 2.33 -8.56
C PHE A 64 -2.17 2.20 -8.61
N GLY A 65 -2.67 1.31 -9.49
CA GLY A 65 -4.11 1.05 -9.58
C GLY A 65 -4.70 0.53 -8.28
N VAL A 66 -3.97 -0.32 -7.55
CA VAL A 66 -4.37 -0.81 -6.22
C VAL A 66 -4.38 0.33 -5.21
N GLY A 67 -3.34 1.17 -5.19
CA GLY A 67 -3.23 2.33 -4.29
C GLY A 67 -4.41 3.30 -4.39
N VAL A 68 -4.84 3.61 -5.62
CA VAL A 68 -6.01 4.46 -5.90
C VAL A 68 -7.27 3.91 -5.22
N ARG A 69 -7.50 2.60 -5.29
CA ARG A 69 -8.68 1.94 -4.70
C ARG A 69 -8.58 1.80 -3.19
N VAL A 70 -7.38 1.53 -2.67
CA VAL A 70 -7.12 1.41 -1.23
C VAL A 70 -7.45 2.70 -0.50
N VAL A 71 -7.00 3.85 -1.01
CA VAL A 71 -7.26 5.13 -0.33
C VAL A 71 -8.74 5.49 -0.34
N GLU A 72 -9.44 5.28 -1.45
CA GLU A 72 -10.89 5.52 -1.56
C GLU A 72 -11.66 4.69 -0.51
N LEU A 73 -11.36 3.39 -0.44
CA LEU A 73 -12.00 2.46 0.49
C LEU A 73 -11.71 2.80 1.96
N LEU A 74 -10.44 3.06 2.30
CA LEU A 74 -10.03 3.30 3.69
C LEU A 74 -10.46 4.67 4.20
N CYS A 75 -10.48 5.71 3.34
CA CYS A 75 -11.04 7.01 3.71
C CYS A 75 -12.55 6.91 4.04
N HIS A 76 -13.29 6.09 3.29
CA HIS A 76 -14.71 5.86 3.57
C HIS A 76 -14.92 5.09 4.88
N ARG A 77 -14.17 3.99 5.09
CA ARG A 77 -14.35 3.10 6.25
C ARG A 77 -13.85 3.68 7.56
N GLU A 78 -12.67 4.29 7.57
CA GLU A 78 -11.95 4.63 8.80
C GLU A 78 -12.04 6.13 9.15
N LYS A 79 -12.26 7.01 8.14
CA LYS A 79 -12.20 8.47 8.33
C LYS A 79 -13.53 9.19 8.18
N SER A 80 -14.66 8.49 8.11
CA SER A 80 -15.98 9.09 7.83
C SER A 80 -15.95 10.01 6.58
N GLY A 81 -15.11 9.68 5.60
CA GLY A 81 -14.93 10.48 4.38
C GLY A 81 -14.02 11.71 4.51
N ARG A 82 -13.38 11.97 5.66
CA ARG A 82 -12.42 13.08 5.79
C ARG A 82 -11.09 12.74 5.10
N ARG A 83 -10.65 13.65 4.23
CA ARG A 83 -9.37 13.56 3.52
C ARG A 83 -8.26 14.26 4.30
N GLU A 84 -7.06 13.70 4.27
CA GLU A 84 -5.89 14.37 4.82
C GLU A 84 -5.47 15.53 3.93
N THR A 85 -5.19 16.67 4.55
CA THR A 85 -4.71 17.87 3.86
C THR A 85 -3.24 18.16 4.14
N ARG A 86 -2.73 17.66 5.27
CA ARG A 86 -1.34 17.81 5.72
C ARG A 86 -0.48 16.64 5.26
N LEU A 87 0.71 16.95 4.75
CA LEU A 87 1.65 15.96 4.23
C LEU A 87 2.01 14.90 5.27
N LEU A 88 2.43 15.32 6.47
CA LEU A 88 2.86 14.39 7.51
C LEU A 88 1.71 13.47 7.96
N ASN A 89 0.49 13.99 8.08
CA ASN A 89 -0.67 13.18 8.44
C ASN A 89 -1.01 12.15 7.36
N MET A 90 -0.82 12.51 6.09
CA MET A 90 -1.03 11.59 4.97
C MET A 90 0.01 10.45 4.99
N LEU A 91 1.28 10.77 5.21
CA LEU A 91 2.32 9.75 5.38
C LEU A 91 2.06 8.86 6.59
N GLN A 92 1.67 9.44 7.73
CA GLN A 92 1.29 8.69 8.93
C GLN A 92 0.10 7.77 8.68
N PHE A 93 -0.89 8.21 7.90
CA PHE A 93 -2.00 7.37 7.48
C PHE A 93 -1.56 6.18 6.62
N ILE A 94 -0.61 6.39 5.70
CA ILE A 94 -0.05 5.32 4.87
C ILE A 94 0.64 4.27 5.73
N VAL A 95 1.61 4.68 6.57
CA VAL A 95 2.44 3.74 7.34
C VAL A 95 1.69 3.03 8.47
N SER A 96 0.56 3.58 8.92
CA SER A 96 -0.28 2.96 9.96
C SER A 96 -1.49 2.23 9.39
N THR A 97 -2.41 2.94 8.74
CA THR A 97 -3.73 2.44 8.40
C THR A 97 -3.69 1.66 7.08
N CYS A 98 -3.08 2.23 6.04
CA CYS A 98 -2.94 1.54 4.76
C CYS A 98 -2.04 0.31 4.90
N TRP A 99 -0.90 0.46 5.58
CA TRP A 99 0.03 -0.64 5.82
C TRP A 99 -0.63 -1.79 6.57
N LYS A 100 -1.36 -1.51 7.66
CA LYS A 100 -2.08 -2.55 8.41
C LYS A 100 -3.17 -3.22 7.60
N ALA A 101 -3.85 -2.46 6.72
CA ALA A 101 -4.88 -3.02 5.85
C ALA A 101 -4.31 -3.92 4.75
N LEU A 102 -3.10 -3.62 4.24
CA LEU A 102 -2.45 -4.35 3.16
C LEU A 102 -1.59 -5.53 3.65
N PHE A 103 -0.86 -5.32 4.74
CA PHE A 103 0.22 -6.20 5.18
C PHE A 103 0.03 -6.72 6.62
N GLY A 104 -1.03 -6.31 7.32
CA GLY A 104 -1.35 -6.78 8.66
C GLY A 104 -0.52 -6.14 9.79
N LYS A 105 0.48 -5.32 9.46
CA LYS A 105 1.32 -4.56 10.42
C LYS A 105 1.49 -3.10 9.98
N ALA A 106 1.94 -2.24 10.88
CA ALA A 106 2.44 -0.91 10.53
C ALA A 106 3.81 -1.03 9.83
N ALA A 107 4.21 -0.02 9.06
CA ALA A 107 5.58 0.05 8.55
C ALA A 107 6.56 0.22 9.71
N ASP A 108 7.80 -0.23 9.51
CA ASP A 108 8.78 -0.29 10.61
C ASP A 108 9.31 1.10 10.99
N ALA A 109 9.48 2.00 10.01
CA ALA A 109 9.81 3.40 10.29
C ALA A 109 9.33 4.36 9.19
N LEU A 110 9.13 5.63 9.57
CA LEU A 110 8.95 6.77 8.67
C LEU A 110 9.97 7.84 9.05
N GLU A 111 10.81 8.22 8.10
CA GLU A 111 11.86 9.22 8.28
C GLU A 111 11.72 10.34 7.25
N ARG A 112 12.14 11.55 7.62
CA ARG A 112 12.30 12.66 6.68
C ARG A 112 13.77 12.72 6.28
N SER A 113 14.05 12.97 5.01
CA SER A 113 15.43 13.21 4.58
C SER A 113 16.02 14.44 5.28
N THR A 114 17.28 14.35 5.68
CA THR A 114 18.04 15.47 6.26
C THR A 114 18.63 16.38 5.19
N GLU A 115 18.73 15.88 3.95
CA GLU A 115 19.36 16.57 2.83
C GLU A 115 18.33 17.32 1.99
N ASN A 116 17.17 16.69 1.78
CA ASN A 116 16.13 17.17 0.87
C ASN A 116 14.80 17.28 1.61
N GLU A 117 14.22 18.48 1.64
CA GLU A 117 12.99 18.75 2.39
C GLU A 117 11.74 18.11 1.79
N ASP A 118 11.81 17.76 0.50
CA ASP A 118 10.79 17.13 -0.34
C ASP A 118 10.85 15.59 -0.30
N GLU A 119 11.81 15.03 0.44
CA GLU A 119 12.05 13.59 0.48
C GLU A 119 11.73 12.97 1.86
N TYR A 120 11.04 11.84 1.82
CA TYR A 120 10.67 11.02 2.97
C TYR A 120 10.99 9.55 2.67
N MET A 121 11.25 8.77 3.71
CA MET A 121 11.63 7.37 3.60
C MET A 121 10.73 6.51 4.47
N ILE A 122 10.11 5.50 3.87
CA ILE A 122 9.37 4.45 4.60
C ILE A 122 10.25 3.21 4.63
N HIS A 123 10.59 2.73 5.83
CA HIS A 123 11.41 1.52 6.00
C HIS A 123 10.52 0.31 6.26
N GLU A 124 10.85 -0.79 5.59
CA GLU A 124 10.20 -2.09 5.71
C GLU A 124 11.26 -3.19 5.78
N LEU A 125 11.32 -3.88 6.92
CA LEU A 125 12.32 -4.91 7.20
C LEU A 125 11.95 -6.26 6.58
N GLU A 126 10.66 -6.53 6.37
CA GLU A 126 10.17 -7.80 5.84
C GLU A 126 9.02 -7.59 4.83
N PRO A 127 9.30 -6.99 3.66
CA PRO A 127 8.26 -6.74 2.67
C PRO A 127 7.67 -8.07 2.18
N LEU A 128 6.34 -8.18 2.25
CA LEU A 128 5.64 -9.42 1.84
C LEU A 128 5.94 -9.81 0.40
N THR A 129 6.25 -8.85 -0.48
CA THR A 129 6.64 -9.12 -1.87
C THR A 129 7.97 -9.88 -1.99
N ASN A 130 8.96 -9.59 -1.13
CA ASN A 130 10.28 -10.22 -1.24
C ASN A 130 10.33 -11.57 -0.51
N LYS A 131 9.38 -11.82 0.39
CA LYS A 131 9.25 -13.10 1.10
C LYS A 131 8.78 -14.26 0.22
N PHE A 132 8.10 -13.98 -0.89
CA PHE A 132 7.40 -15.01 -1.68
C PHE A 132 7.78 -15.09 -3.16
N VAL A 133 8.72 -14.27 -3.62
CA VAL A 133 9.28 -14.38 -4.96
C VAL A 133 10.73 -14.85 -4.83
N SER A 134 10.98 -16.11 -5.19
CA SER A 134 12.36 -16.55 -5.45
C SER A 134 12.78 -15.93 -6.77
N VAL A 135 13.49 -14.81 -6.72
CA VAL A 135 14.05 -14.18 -7.92
C VAL A 135 15.10 -15.14 -8.50
N PRO A 136 14.98 -15.56 -9.77
CA PRO A 136 16.00 -16.36 -10.43
C PRO A 136 17.40 -15.69 -10.34
N PRO A 137 18.49 -16.46 -10.08
CA PRO A 137 19.83 -15.90 -9.83
C PRO A 137 20.39 -15.03 -10.97
N ASP A 138 19.89 -15.24 -12.19
CA ASP A 138 20.22 -14.57 -13.44
C ASP A 138 19.60 -13.17 -13.59
N LEU A 139 18.70 -12.77 -12.69
CA LEU A 139 17.96 -11.49 -12.78
C LEU A 139 18.43 -10.40 -11.81
N GLY A 140 19.47 -10.66 -11.02
CA GLY A 140 20.05 -9.66 -10.11
C GLY A 140 19.06 -9.15 -9.05
N GLN A 141 19.36 -7.97 -8.47
CA GLN A 141 18.55 -7.26 -7.47
C GLN A 141 17.22 -6.74 -8.05
N LEU A 142 16.35 -7.62 -8.54
CA LEU A 142 14.98 -7.25 -8.88
C LEU A 142 14.24 -6.80 -7.61
N ASP A 143 13.93 -5.51 -7.49
CA ASP A 143 13.13 -5.03 -6.37
C ASP A 143 11.62 -5.20 -6.67
N CYS A 144 11.08 -6.38 -6.33
CA CYS A 144 9.63 -6.64 -6.39
C CYS A 144 8.83 -5.64 -5.54
N ALA A 145 9.47 -4.94 -4.60
CA ALA A 145 8.82 -3.89 -3.84
C ALA A 145 8.50 -2.66 -4.69
N ALA A 146 8.95 -2.56 -5.95
CA ALA A 146 8.42 -1.60 -6.92
C ALA A 146 6.88 -1.65 -7.03
N TYR A 147 6.27 -2.83 -6.86
CA TYR A 147 4.81 -2.95 -6.76
C TYR A 147 4.25 -2.21 -5.54
N ILE A 148 4.90 -2.32 -4.38
CA ILE A 148 4.49 -1.61 -3.15
C ILE A 148 4.74 -0.10 -3.30
N ALA A 149 5.86 0.30 -3.90
CA ALA A 149 6.15 1.70 -4.24
C ALA A 149 5.01 2.29 -5.08
N GLY A 150 4.55 1.55 -6.09
CA GLY A 150 3.39 1.90 -6.89
C GLY A 150 2.12 2.08 -6.07
N ILE A 151 1.83 1.20 -5.11
CA ILE A 151 0.69 1.35 -4.20
C ILE A 151 0.79 2.68 -3.43
N VAL A 152 1.94 2.98 -2.83
CA VAL A 152 2.17 4.22 -2.09
C VAL A 152 1.98 5.43 -3.00
N ARG A 153 2.56 5.40 -4.20
CA ARG A 153 2.42 6.43 -5.23
C ARG A 153 0.95 6.65 -5.63
N GLY A 154 0.20 5.57 -5.83
CA GLY A 154 -1.23 5.60 -6.14
C GLY A 154 -2.07 6.24 -5.04
N ILE A 155 -1.76 5.94 -3.77
CA ILE A 155 -2.43 6.54 -2.61
C ILE A 155 -2.15 8.04 -2.54
N LEU A 156 -0.88 8.45 -2.66
CA LEU A 156 -0.45 9.85 -2.56
C LEU A 156 -1.03 10.71 -3.70
N CYS A 157 -0.87 10.28 -4.95
CA CYS A 157 -1.37 11.01 -6.12
C CYS A 157 -2.90 11.15 -6.09
N SER A 158 -3.64 10.09 -5.73
CA SER A 158 -5.10 10.15 -5.63
C SER A 158 -5.60 11.03 -4.49
N SER A 159 -4.73 11.33 -3.52
CA SER A 159 -5.01 12.20 -2.38
C SER A 159 -4.56 13.65 -2.62
N GLY A 160 -4.02 13.97 -3.79
CA GLY A 160 -3.53 15.32 -4.12
C GLY A 160 -2.13 15.64 -3.57
N PHE A 161 -1.34 14.61 -3.26
CA PHE A 161 0.06 14.72 -2.91
C PHE A 161 0.88 14.08 -4.03
N LEU A 162 1.11 14.81 -5.12
CA LEU A 162 1.91 14.32 -6.24
C LEU A 162 3.32 13.96 -5.76
N ALA A 163 3.75 12.75 -6.04
CA ALA A 163 5.05 12.23 -5.63
C ALA A 163 5.53 11.14 -6.59
N GLU A 164 6.84 11.00 -6.68
CA GLU A 164 7.51 9.81 -7.16
C GLU A 164 7.85 8.91 -5.98
N VAL A 165 7.74 7.60 -6.17
CA VAL A 165 8.08 6.62 -5.14
C VAL A 165 8.91 5.52 -5.77
N THR A 166 10.10 5.28 -5.22
CA THR A 166 11.01 4.22 -5.66
C THR A 166 11.32 3.28 -4.50
N ALA A 167 11.56 2.01 -4.81
CA ALA A 167 11.98 1.01 -3.84
C ALA A 167 13.49 0.78 -3.97
N HIS A 168 14.17 0.68 -2.82
CA HIS A 168 15.59 0.40 -2.75
C HIS A 168 15.86 -0.65 -1.68
N THR A 169 16.63 -1.67 -2.03
CA THR A 169 17.16 -2.64 -1.06
C THR A 169 18.45 -2.11 -0.46
N VAL A 170 18.50 -2.03 0.87
CA VAL A 170 19.65 -1.55 1.62
C VAL A 170 20.18 -2.68 2.50
N GLU A 171 21.42 -3.07 2.24
CA GLU A 171 22.13 -4.06 3.04
C GLU A 171 22.35 -3.54 4.46
N VAL A 172 22.00 -4.35 5.46
CA VAL A 172 22.18 -3.99 6.86
C VAL A 172 23.46 -4.64 7.39
N PRO A 173 24.45 -3.86 7.87
CA PRO A 173 25.68 -4.42 8.42
C PRO A 173 25.41 -5.37 9.60
N GLY A 174 26.19 -6.46 9.69
CA GLY A 174 26.13 -7.37 10.83
C GLY A 174 25.25 -8.61 10.65
N GLY A 175 24.94 -9.00 9.41
CA GLY A 175 24.22 -10.24 9.11
C GLY A 175 22.71 -10.19 9.38
N GLN A 176 22.16 -8.99 9.55
CA GLN A 176 20.72 -8.78 9.53
C GLN A 176 20.21 -8.84 8.09
N ARG A 177 18.92 -9.16 7.92
CA ARG A 177 18.29 -9.18 6.60
C ARG A 177 18.30 -7.77 6.00
N ASP A 178 18.48 -7.72 4.68
CA ASP A 178 18.36 -6.48 3.93
C ASP A 178 17.01 -5.83 4.20
N LYS A 179 17.00 -4.50 4.33
CA LYS A 179 15.79 -3.71 4.50
C LYS A 179 15.38 -3.11 3.16
N THR A 180 14.09 -2.98 2.94
CA THR A 180 13.57 -2.20 1.81
C THR A 180 13.20 -0.80 2.27
N VAL A 181 13.67 0.19 1.53
CA VAL A 181 13.37 1.60 1.75
C VAL A 181 12.57 2.12 0.57
N PHE A 182 11.39 2.65 0.84
CA PHE A 182 10.61 3.39 -0.14
C PHE A 182 10.95 4.87 -0.04
N LEU A 183 11.68 5.38 -1.02
CA LEU A 183 11.96 6.81 -1.12
C LEU A 183 10.75 7.48 -1.76
N VAL A 184 10.15 8.42 -1.03
CA VAL A 184 9.02 9.24 -1.47
C VAL A 184 9.54 10.64 -1.73
N LYS A 185 9.51 11.06 -2.99
CA LYS A 185 9.91 12.40 -3.42
C LYS A 185 8.69 13.18 -3.87
N PHE A 186 8.35 14.23 -3.15
CA PHE A 186 7.18 15.05 -3.44
C PHE A 186 7.46 16.08 -4.53
N ASP A 187 6.43 16.35 -5.34
CA ASP A 187 6.48 17.46 -6.29
C ASP A 187 6.56 18.81 -5.57
N GLU A 188 7.30 19.77 -6.15
CA GLU A 188 7.49 21.10 -5.58
C GLU A 188 6.16 21.80 -5.24
N SER A 189 5.11 21.57 -6.05
CA SER A 189 3.78 22.13 -5.80
C SER A 189 3.17 21.67 -4.47
N VAL A 190 3.47 20.44 -4.04
CA VAL A 190 3.00 19.87 -2.77
C VAL A 190 3.73 20.51 -1.60
N ILE A 191 5.05 20.67 -1.71
CA ILE A 191 5.87 21.32 -0.67
C ILE A 191 5.50 22.78 -0.52
N ARG A 192 5.31 23.49 -1.63
CA ARG A 192 4.81 24.88 -1.63
C ARG A 192 3.46 24.99 -0.93
N ARG A 193 2.53 24.06 -1.20
CA ARG A 193 1.23 24.02 -0.53
C ARG A 193 1.36 23.78 0.98
N GLU A 194 2.20 22.84 1.40
CA GLU A 194 2.40 22.52 2.82
C GLU A 194 2.96 23.72 3.61
N ARG A 195 3.87 24.49 3.00
CA ARG A 195 4.44 25.71 3.60
C ARG A 195 3.40 26.80 3.87
N VAL A 196 2.40 26.95 3.00
CA VAL A 196 1.33 27.97 3.17
C VAL A 196 0.32 27.55 4.25
N LEU A 197 0.21 26.24 4.51
CA LEU A 197 -0.69 25.70 5.53
C LEU A 197 -0.06 25.66 6.93
N THR A 198 1.23 25.97 7.06
CA THR A 198 1.98 25.99 8.32
C THR A 198 1.99 27.39 8.89
#